data_AF-A0A930LKQ4-F1
#
_entry.id   AF-A0A930LKQ4-F1
#
_cell.length_a   1.000
_cell.length_b   1.000
_cell.length_c   1.000
_cell.angle_alpha   90.00
_cell.angle_beta   90.00
_cell.angle_gamma   90.00
#
_symmetry.space_group_name_H-M   'P 1'
#
loop_
_entity.id
_entity.type
_entity.pdbx_description
1 polymer ?
#
loop_
_entity_poly.entity_id
_entity_poly.type
_entity_poly.pdbx_seq_one_letter_code
_entity_poly.pdbx_strand_id
1 'polypeptide(L)'
;CMPEILATLKEIAGISLEEQSGLTEAYRRIHGESYAAAMNHPEWKKYREAWWKCLSDKGLTPRKGDEEWGTKELSNATRASGDNNAPASEEEIRLSVIEAQCSKDTGMAQGLANLVASYQKPLIRDNETKLEEQRKQLSEVNLRYKEWVLKNQ
;
A
#
# COMPACT_ATOMS: atom_id res chain seq x y z
N CYS A 1 7.49 43.75 6.17
CA CYS A 1 8.68 42.88 6.03
C CYS A 1 8.36 41.46 5.54
N MET A 2 7.40 40.71 6.12
CA MET A 2 7.05 39.36 5.61
C MET A 2 6.48 39.33 4.17
N PRO A 3 5.58 40.26 3.76
CA PRO A 3 4.95 40.19 2.43
C PRO A 3 5.93 40.44 1.27
N GLU A 4 6.88 41.37 1.45
CA GLU A 4 7.91 41.66 0.45
C GLU A 4 8.87 40.48 0.30
N ILE A 5 9.32 39.87 1.41
CA ILE A 5 10.18 38.67 1.36
C ILE A 5 9.47 37.51 0.66
N LEU A 6 8.17 37.32 0.91
CA LEU A 6 7.36 36.30 0.21
C LEU A 6 7.18 36.60 -1.27
N ALA A 7 6.99 37.87 -1.65
CA ALA A 7 6.90 38.29 -3.04
C ALA A 7 8.23 38.07 -3.78
N THR A 8 9.36 38.47 -3.19
CA THR A 8 10.71 38.27 -3.75
C THR A 8 11.06 36.79 -3.83
N LEU A 9 10.70 35.97 -2.83
CA LEU A 9 10.87 34.52 -2.89
C LEU A 9 10.06 33.89 -4.03
N LYS A 10 8.83 34.36 -4.28
CA LYS A 10 7.99 33.88 -5.38
C LYS A 10 8.56 34.26 -6.75
N GLU A 11 9.15 35.45 -6.85
CA GLU A 11 9.84 35.96 -8.06
C GLU A 11 11.15 35.22 -8.35
N ILE A 12 11.95 34.91 -7.31
CA ILE A 12 13.21 34.18 -7.43
C ILE A 12 12.97 32.67 -7.67
N ALA A 13 12.00 32.10 -6.98
CA ALA A 13 11.75 30.66 -7.00
C ALA A 13 10.88 30.20 -8.16
N GLY A 14 9.95 31.01 -8.67
CA GLY A 14 9.01 30.58 -9.71
C GLY A 14 8.15 29.35 -9.36
N ILE A 15 8.20 28.86 -8.11
CA ILE A 15 7.54 27.65 -7.62
C ILE A 15 6.98 27.94 -6.22
N SER A 16 5.75 27.51 -5.95
CA SER A 16 5.17 27.52 -4.60
C SER A 16 5.88 26.48 -3.73
N LEU A 17 6.44 26.89 -2.59
CA LEU A 17 7.14 26.03 -1.63
C LEU A 17 6.19 25.09 -0.83
N GLU A 18 4.91 25.04 -1.15
CA GLU A 18 3.88 24.33 -0.37
C GLU A 18 3.84 22.80 -0.57
N GLU A 19 4.67 22.23 -1.45
CA GLU A 19 4.55 20.82 -1.88
C GLU A 19 5.31 19.80 -1.01
N GLN A 20 5.28 19.94 0.32
CA GLN A 20 6.07 19.09 1.24
C GLN A 20 5.31 17.97 1.98
N SER A 21 4.15 17.50 1.49
CA SER A 21 3.44 16.34 2.09
C SER A 21 3.09 15.19 1.13
N GLY A 22 3.65 15.18 -0.09
CA GLY A 22 3.25 14.28 -1.16
C GLY A 22 3.48 12.78 -0.93
N LEU A 23 4.27 12.36 0.07
CA LEU A 23 4.61 10.94 0.26
C LEU A 23 3.41 10.09 0.70
N THR A 24 2.60 10.58 1.65
CA THR A 24 1.41 9.86 2.14
C THR A 24 0.37 9.73 1.04
N GLU A 25 0.18 10.79 0.25
CA GLU A 25 -0.75 10.81 -0.87
C GLU A 25 -0.27 9.91 -2.01
N ALA A 26 1.01 9.97 -2.33
CA ALA A 26 1.65 9.06 -3.28
C ALA A 26 1.49 7.59 -2.87
N TYR A 27 1.73 7.27 -1.59
CA TYR A 27 1.54 5.92 -1.05
C TYR A 27 0.08 5.47 -1.20
N ARG A 28 -0.87 6.29 -0.73
CA ARG A 28 -2.31 5.97 -0.79
C ARG A 28 -2.76 5.71 -2.22
N ARG A 29 -2.30 6.54 -3.16
CA ARG A 29 -2.57 6.40 -4.59
C ARG A 29 -1.96 5.11 -5.16
N ILE A 30 -0.65 4.89 -4.98
CA ILE A 30 0.05 3.69 -5.47
C ILE A 30 -0.62 2.43 -4.91
N HIS A 31 -0.86 2.39 -3.60
CA HIS A 31 -1.48 1.24 -2.94
C HIS A 31 -2.89 0.98 -3.47
N GLY A 32 -3.74 2.02 -3.53
CA GLY A 32 -5.12 1.87 -4.01
C GLY A 32 -5.21 1.43 -5.47
N GLU A 33 -4.48 2.08 -6.36
CA GLU A 33 -4.48 1.76 -7.81
C GLU A 33 -3.95 0.35 -8.06
N SER A 34 -2.82 -0.02 -7.45
CA SER A 34 -2.21 -1.33 -7.64
C SER A 34 -3.05 -2.46 -7.06
N TYR A 35 -3.65 -2.26 -5.89
CA TYR A 35 -4.51 -3.26 -5.26
C TYR A 35 -5.79 -3.47 -6.07
N ALA A 36 -6.45 -2.40 -6.52
CA ALA A 36 -7.63 -2.49 -7.38
C ALA A 36 -7.33 -3.16 -8.73
N ALA A 37 -6.18 -2.85 -9.35
CA ALA A 37 -5.76 -3.52 -10.58
C ALA A 37 -5.50 -5.02 -10.35
N ALA A 38 -4.83 -5.37 -9.25
CA ALA A 38 -4.57 -6.76 -8.89
C ALA A 38 -5.87 -7.55 -8.62
N MET A 39 -6.83 -6.98 -7.88
CA MET A 39 -8.13 -7.60 -7.60
C MET A 39 -8.91 -7.95 -8.87
N ASN A 40 -8.83 -7.10 -9.90
CA ASN A 40 -9.51 -7.31 -11.16
C ASN A 40 -8.76 -8.26 -12.11
N HIS A 41 -7.53 -8.65 -11.78
CA HIS A 41 -6.75 -9.55 -12.61
C HIS A 41 -7.24 -11.00 -12.46
N PRO A 42 -7.37 -11.79 -13.56
CA PRO A 42 -7.93 -13.15 -13.50
C PRO A 42 -7.22 -14.10 -12.53
N GLU A 43 -5.90 -13.93 -12.34
CA GLU A 43 -5.14 -14.74 -11.38
C GLU A 43 -5.55 -14.52 -9.93
N TRP A 44 -6.10 -13.35 -9.57
CA TRP A 44 -6.61 -13.08 -8.23
C TRP A 44 -7.65 -14.13 -7.83
N LYS A 45 -8.64 -14.33 -8.70
CA LYS A 45 -9.68 -15.34 -8.53
C LYS A 45 -9.09 -16.74 -8.48
N LYS A 46 -8.12 -17.06 -9.34
CA LYS A 46 -7.45 -18.37 -9.35
C LYS A 46 -6.76 -18.70 -8.01
N TYR A 47 -6.03 -17.75 -7.43
CA TYR A 47 -5.40 -17.95 -6.12
C TYR A 47 -6.44 -18.15 -5.01
N ARG A 48 -7.52 -17.34 -5.01
CA ARG A 48 -8.61 -17.49 -4.04
C ARG A 48 -9.32 -18.82 -4.17
N GLU A 49 -9.67 -19.25 -5.38
CA GLU A 49 -10.36 -20.52 -5.62
C GLU A 49 -9.52 -21.73 -5.24
N ALA A 50 -8.22 -21.70 -5.53
CA ALA A 50 -7.29 -22.75 -5.10
C ALA A 50 -7.24 -22.86 -3.56
N TRP A 51 -7.12 -21.72 -2.87
CA TRP A 51 -7.13 -21.69 -1.42
C TRP A 51 -8.45 -22.16 -0.81
N TRP A 52 -9.57 -21.67 -1.33
CA TRP A 52 -10.91 -22.11 -0.91
C TRP A 52 -11.12 -23.59 -1.10
N LYS A 53 -10.65 -24.15 -2.23
CA LYS A 53 -10.70 -25.59 -2.45
C LYS A 53 -9.90 -26.34 -1.39
N CYS A 54 -8.67 -25.90 -1.08
CA CYS A 54 -7.88 -26.52 -0.01
C CYS A 54 -8.61 -26.51 1.34
N LEU A 55 -9.20 -25.36 1.72
CA LEU A 55 -9.98 -25.23 2.95
C LEU A 55 -11.19 -26.17 2.98
N SER A 56 -11.95 -26.24 1.88
CA SER A 56 -13.10 -27.14 1.75
C SER A 56 -12.70 -28.62 1.77
N ASP A 57 -11.57 -28.98 1.15
CA ASP A 57 -11.02 -30.35 1.21
C ASP A 57 -10.59 -30.72 2.65
N LYS A 58 -10.36 -29.74 3.52
CA LYS A 58 -10.11 -29.91 4.96
C LYS A 58 -11.39 -29.81 5.83
N GLY A 59 -12.56 -29.73 5.20
CA GLY A 59 -13.85 -29.68 5.89
C GLY A 59 -14.22 -28.32 6.47
N LEU A 60 -13.51 -27.24 6.09
CA LEU A 60 -13.83 -25.88 6.50
C LEU A 60 -14.72 -25.18 5.46
N THR A 61 -15.41 -24.13 5.89
CA THR A 61 -16.32 -23.36 5.04
C THR A 61 -15.69 -21.99 4.72
N PRO A 62 -15.10 -21.79 3.53
CA PRO A 62 -14.51 -20.51 3.16
C PRO A 62 -15.56 -19.42 3.09
N ARG A 63 -15.21 -18.22 3.55
CA ARG A 63 -15.97 -16.99 3.32
C ARG A 63 -15.58 -16.43 1.95
N LYS A 64 -16.55 -16.34 1.04
CA LYS A 64 -16.31 -16.14 -0.41
C LYS A 64 -16.58 -14.72 -0.90
N GLY A 65 -16.97 -13.79 -0.04
CA GLY A 65 -17.10 -12.38 -0.42
C GLY A 65 -15.76 -11.77 -0.86
N ASP A 66 -15.80 -10.71 -1.67
CA ASP A 66 -14.61 -10.10 -2.29
C ASP A 66 -13.58 -9.59 -1.27
N GLU A 67 -14.05 -9.13 -0.11
CA GLU A 67 -13.22 -8.67 1.00
C GLU A 67 -13.13 -9.68 2.16
N GLU A 68 -13.76 -10.84 2.00
CA GLU A 68 -13.76 -11.85 3.05
C GLU A 68 -12.51 -12.73 2.98
N TRP A 69 -11.84 -12.85 4.12
CA TRP A 69 -10.73 -13.75 4.35
C TRP A 69 -11.05 -14.69 5.52
N GLY A 70 -10.67 -15.94 5.37
CA GLY A 70 -10.80 -16.99 6.37
C GLY A 70 -12.08 -17.81 6.24
N THR A 71 -12.34 -18.60 7.26
CA THR A 71 -13.43 -19.57 7.31
C THR A 71 -14.52 -19.17 8.30
N LYS A 72 -15.73 -19.72 8.13
CA LYS A 72 -16.83 -19.47 9.08
C LYS A 72 -16.51 -20.01 10.46
N GLU A 73 -15.83 -21.16 10.51
CA GLU A 73 -15.43 -21.86 11.72
C GLU A 73 -14.49 -20.99 12.56
N LEU A 74 -13.41 -20.46 11.96
CA LEU A 74 -12.48 -19.58 12.67
C LEU A 74 -13.18 -18.29 13.11
N SER A 75 -13.98 -17.71 12.21
CA SER A 75 -14.74 -16.49 12.53
C SER A 75 -15.73 -16.69 13.70
N ASN A 76 -16.30 -17.88 13.86
CA ASN A 76 -17.19 -18.21 14.97
C ASN A 76 -16.40 -18.49 16.25
N ALA A 77 -15.27 -19.20 16.16
CA ALA A 77 -14.39 -19.47 17.30
C ALA A 77 -13.89 -18.16 17.94
N THR A 78 -13.45 -17.20 17.13
CA THR A 78 -13.01 -15.89 17.60
C THR A 78 -14.13 -15.00 18.14
N ARG A 79 -15.37 -15.16 17.67
CA ARG A 79 -16.50 -14.46 18.30
C ARG A 79 -16.88 -15.07 19.64
N ALA A 80 -16.72 -16.37 19.80
CA ALA A 80 -17.05 -17.08 21.03
C ALA A 80 -16.09 -16.73 22.18
N SER A 81 -14.84 -16.37 21.90
CA SER A 81 -13.88 -15.98 22.94
C SER A 81 -14.22 -14.64 23.61
N GLY A 82 -14.89 -13.71 22.91
CA GLY A 82 -15.52 -12.51 23.48
C GLY A 82 -14.59 -11.44 24.08
N ASP A 83 -13.33 -11.77 24.34
CA ASP A 83 -12.28 -10.89 24.83
C ASP A 83 -11.10 -10.89 23.85
N ASN A 84 -10.87 -9.75 23.19
CA ASN A 84 -9.79 -9.58 22.22
C ASN A 84 -8.38 -9.68 22.85
N ASN A 85 -8.27 -9.68 24.18
CA ASN A 85 -7.02 -9.85 24.92
C ASN A 85 -6.85 -11.26 25.52
N ALA A 86 -7.84 -12.15 25.38
CA ALA A 86 -7.70 -13.52 25.81
C ALA A 86 -6.71 -14.27 24.91
N PRO A 87 -5.88 -15.18 25.46
CA PRO A 87 -5.08 -16.08 24.65
C PRO A 87 -5.96 -16.86 23.68
N ALA A 88 -5.48 -17.06 22.45
CA ALA A 88 -6.19 -17.87 21.46
C ALA A 88 -6.44 -19.28 22.01
N SER A 89 -7.67 -19.75 21.85
CA SER A 89 -8.05 -21.13 22.18
C SER A 89 -7.33 -22.14 21.29
N GLU A 90 -7.23 -23.39 21.76
CA GLU A 90 -6.64 -24.48 20.96
C GLU A 90 -7.35 -24.64 19.60
N GLU A 91 -8.67 -24.46 19.56
CA GLU A 91 -9.44 -24.54 18.33
C GLU A 91 -9.14 -23.38 17.37
N GLU A 92 -9.02 -22.14 17.86
CA GLU A 92 -8.61 -21.00 17.02
C GLU A 92 -7.21 -21.21 16.43
N ILE A 93 -6.29 -21.72 17.23
CA ILE A 93 -4.92 -22.05 16.78
C ILE A 93 -4.99 -23.13 15.70
N ARG A 94 -5.72 -24.24 15.95
CA ARG A 94 -5.87 -25.35 15.01
C ARG A 94 -6.43 -24.87 13.67
N LEU A 95 -7.50 -24.08 13.69
CA LEU A 95 -8.14 -23.52 12.50
C LEU A 95 -7.21 -22.56 11.75
N SER A 96 -6.54 -21.66 12.47
CA SER A 96 -5.58 -20.71 11.89
C SER A 96 -4.41 -21.43 11.23
N VAL A 97 -3.90 -22.51 11.82
CA VAL A 97 -2.85 -23.34 11.24
C VAL A 97 -3.31 -23.99 9.93
N ILE A 98 -4.54 -24.52 9.88
CA ILE A 98 -5.10 -25.08 8.64
C ILE A 98 -5.20 -24.00 7.56
N GLU A 99 -5.71 -22.81 7.89
CA GLU A 99 -5.85 -21.70 6.93
C GLU A 99 -4.49 -21.24 6.38
N ALA A 100 -3.50 -21.08 7.26
CA ALA A 100 -2.14 -20.70 6.90
C ALA A 100 -1.44 -21.78 6.05
N GLN A 101 -1.60 -23.05 6.41
CA GLN A 101 -1.04 -24.17 5.66
C GLN A 101 -1.65 -24.23 4.24
N CYS A 102 -2.98 -24.10 4.13
CA CYS A 102 -3.63 -24.03 2.82
C CYS A 102 -3.14 -22.81 2.01
N SER A 103 -2.93 -21.65 2.65
CA SER A 103 -2.40 -20.46 1.97
C SER A 103 -1.00 -20.72 1.42
N LYS A 104 -0.15 -21.39 2.20
CA LYS A 104 1.21 -21.79 1.80
C LYS A 104 1.18 -22.80 0.65
N ASP A 105 0.42 -23.88 0.77
CA ASP A 105 0.40 -24.98 -0.20
C ASP A 105 -0.19 -24.57 -1.56
N THR A 106 -1.13 -23.63 -1.55
CA THR A 106 -1.72 -23.08 -2.78
C THR A 106 -0.98 -21.86 -3.32
N GLY A 107 0.03 -21.37 -2.60
CA GLY A 107 0.76 -20.16 -2.93
C GLY A 107 -0.10 -18.90 -2.92
N MET A 108 -1.26 -18.91 -2.24
CA MET A 108 -2.25 -17.84 -2.32
C MET A 108 -1.69 -16.50 -1.82
N ALA A 109 -1.17 -16.43 -0.59
CA ALA A 109 -0.67 -15.16 -0.05
C ALA A 109 0.49 -14.59 -0.88
N GLN A 110 1.48 -15.42 -1.24
CA GLN A 110 2.64 -14.98 -2.01
C GLN A 110 2.24 -14.59 -3.45
N GLY A 111 1.35 -15.35 -4.07
CA GLY A 111 0.86 -15.10 -5.43
C GLY A 111 0.13 -13.76 -5.53
N LEU A 112 -0.79 -13.49 -4.60
CA LEU A 112 -1.48 -12.21 -4.52
C LEU A 112 -0.54 -11.05 -4.22
N ALA A 113 0.42 -11.23 -3.31
CA ALA A 113 1.45 -10.22 -3.01
C ALA A 113 2.31 -9.89 -4.24
N ASN A 114 2.74 -10.91 -4.99
CA ASN A 114 3.51 -10.73 -6.22
C ASN A 114 2.71 -10.00 -7.31
N LEU A 115 1.42 -10.31 -7.41
CA LEU A 115 0.50 -9.67 -8.35
C LEU A 115 0.32 -8.18 -8.02
N VAL A 116 0.03 -7.85 -6.76
CA VAL A 116 -0.03 -6.44 -6.30
C VAL A 116 1.31 -5.73 -6.57
N ALA A 117 2.42 -6.37 -6.23
CA ALA A 117 3.75 -5.81 -6.45
C ALA A 117 4.06 -5.55 -7.94
N SER A 118 3.54 -6.37 -8.86
CA SER A 118 3.71 -6.14 -10.31
C SER A 118 3.07 -4.83 -10.77
N TYR A 119 1.96 -4.43 -10.17
CA TYR A 119 1.29 -3.15 -10.44
C TYR A 119 1.88 -1.99 -9.64
N GLN A 120 2.40 -2.22 -8.43
CA GLN A 120 3.07 -1.18 -7.64
C GLN A 120 4.38 -0.69 -8.28
N LYS A 121 5.19 -1.61 -8.81
CA LYS A 121 6.52 -1.31 -9.38
C LYS A 121 6.52 -0.16 -10.41
N PRO A 122 5.68 -0.15 -11.46
CA PRO A 122 5.67 0.96 -12.41
C PRO A 122 5.23 2.28 -11.76
N LEU A 123 4.22 2.27 -10.90
CA LEU A 123 3.72 3.49 -10.24
C LEU A 123 4.75 4.12 -9.29
N ILE A 124 5.57 3.28 -8.64
CA ILE A 124 6.70 3.74 -7.82
C ILE A 124 7.75 4.42 -8.71
N ARG A 125 8.14 3.80 -9.83
CA ARG A 125 9.12 4.38 -10.77
C ARG A 125 8.66 5.70 -11.36
N ASP A 126 7.38 5.81 -11.70
CA ASP A 126 6.80 7.06 -12.21
C ASP A 126 6.86 8.17 -11.15
N ASN A 127 6.61 7.83 -9.89
CA ASN A 127 6.74 8.78 -8.78
C ASN A 127 8.21 9.16 -8.51
N GLU A 128 9.14 8.20 -8.54
CA GLU A 128 10.58 8.47 -8.42
C GLU A 128 11.04 9.45 -9.49
N THR A 129 10.61 9.25 -10.74
CA THR A 129 10.92 10.15 -11.86
C THR A 129 10.40 11.58 -11.62
N LYS A 130 9.17 11.72 -11.08
CA LYS A 130 8.61 13.04 -10.74
C LYS A 130 9.38 13.71 -9.60
N LEU A 131 9.80 12.95 -8.59
CA LEU A 131 10.59 13.47 -7.47
C LEU A 131 11.98 13.94 -7.93
N GLU A 132 12.62 13.22 -8.85
CA GLU A 132 13.89 13.62 -9.44
C GLU A 132 13.76 14.93 -10.23
N GLU A 133 12.68 15.10 -10.98
CA GLU A 133 12.39 16.34 -11.71
C GLU A 133 12.17 17.52 -10.76
N GLN A 134 11.34 17.35 -9.73
CA GLN A 134 11.14 18.36 -8.69
C GLN A 134 12.46 18.72 -7.97
N ARG A 135 13.32 17.72 -7.71
CA ARG A 135 14.64 17.95 -7.10
C ARG A 135 15.54 18.80 -7.99
N LYS A 136 15.54 18.57 -9.31
CA LYS A 136 16.31 19.38 -10.27
C LYS A 136 15.81 20.82 -10.28
N GLN A 137 14.50 21.02 -10.37
CA GLN A 137 13.87 22.35 -10.34
C GLN A 137 14.22 23.11 -9.05
N LEU A 138 14.11 22.45 -7.88
CA LEU A 138 14.47 23.06 -6.61
C LEU A 138 15.97 23.40 -6.53
N SER A 139 16.84 22.57 -7.11
CA SER A 139 18.28 22.85 -7.19
C SER A 139 18.57 24.09 -8.04
N GLU A 140 17.91 24.23 -9.19
CA GLU A 140 18.03 25.40 -10.06
C GLU A 140 17.57 26.68 -9.34
N VAL A 141 16.44 26.61 -8.64
CA VAL A 141 15.94 27.70 -7.81
C VAL A 141 16.95 28.10 -6.73
N ASN A 142 17.52 27.12 -6.03
CA ASN A 142 18.51 27.37 -4.98
C ASN A 142 19.78 28.03 -5.55
N LEU A 143 20.23 27.61 -6.74
CA LEU A 143 21.36 28.26 -7.42
C LEU A 143 21.05 29.72 -7.75
N ARG A 144 19.90 30.00 -8.36
CA ARG A 144 19.46 31.38 -8.67
C ARG A 144 19.36 32.24 -7.41
N TYR A 145 18.84 31.67 -6.32
CA TYR A 145 18.77 32.37 -5.04
C TYR A 145 20.16 32.72 -4.51
N LYS A 146 21.12 31.78 -4.53
CA LYS A 146 22.51 32.04 -4.12
C LYS A 146 23.16 33.13 -4.96
N GLU A 147 22.98 33.11 -6.28
CA GLU A 147 23.47 34.15 -7.18
C GLU A 147 22.87 35.52 -6.86
N TRP A 148 21.57 35.57 -6.58
CA TRP A 148 20.89 36.81 -6.18
C TRP A 148 21.45 37.36 -4.88
N VAL A 149 21.65 36.52 -3.85
CA VAL A 149 22.24 36.95 -2.57
C VAL A 149 23.63 37.55 -2.77
N LEU A 150 24.49 36.91 -3.59
CA LEU A 150 25.85 37.41 -3.86
C LEU A 150 25.86 38.76 -4.60
N LYS A 151 24.87 39.01 -5.47
CA LYS A 151 24.76 40.28 -6.22
C LYS A 151 24.20 41.44 -5.39
N ASN A 152 23.55 41.14 -4.27
CA ASN A 152 22.86 42.11 -3.41
C ASN A 152 23.44 42.18 -1.99
N GLN A 153 24.68 41.69 -1.80
CA GLN A 153 25.54 41.96 -0.63
C GLN A 153 26.38 43.20 -0.88
#